data_AF-A0ABD2CF53-F1
#
_entry.id   AF-A0ABD2CF53-F1
#
_cell.length_a   1.000
_cell.length_b   1.000
_cell.length_c   1.000
_cell.angle_alpha   90.00
_cell.angle_beta   90.00
_cell.angle_gamma   90.00
#
_symmetry.space_group_name_H-M   'P 1'
#
loop_
_entity.id
_entity.type
_entity.pdbx_description
1 polymer ?
#
loop_
_entity_poly.entity_id
_entity_poly.type
_entity_poly.pdbx_seq_one_letter_code
_entity_poly.pdbx_strand_id
1 'polypeptide(L)'
;MAGELQKHGVVPDVIDKVPPAVLEVVYPNNVVVEIGKVLTPTQVKDQPTVKWTGDANTFYTLCMTDPDVPSRKDPKLRELHHWLVGNIPGSDVNKGETLSEYIGSGPPKGTGLHRFVFLLYKQPKKLTFDEKRLTNKSNENRGNFSMKKFAKKYNLGDPIAGNMYQAEFDDYVPILHKQLGIFLSLIGLVLADVASEFKEAKIQPDILDSVPNEKIEVKYGKNTIDLGTELTPTQTQEIPEIHYKHVGGLLYTLIMTDPDVPTRGYNREFRHWIVGNIPEENVAKGEILAEYVGPAPPKDSGKHRYVFLIYKQNQGAITFDERRLSNRDGRFRGRFSTKKFVEKYNLEGPIAGNFMKVEYDDNVPSYHKRLGL
;
A
#
# COMPACT_ATOMS: atom_id res chain seq x y z
N MET A 1 0.09 -36.68 7.27
CA MET A 1 -1.17 -35.91 7.19
C MET A 1 -1.09 -34.70 8.10
N ALA A 2 -1.34 -34.75 9.42
CA ALA A 2 -1.18 -33.56 10.28
C ALA A 2 0.29 -33.17 10.61
N GLY A 3 1.23 -34.12 10.58
CA GLY A 3 2.64 -33.88 10.90
C GLY A 3 3.35 -32.83 10.03
N GLU A 4 2.84 -32.52 8.84
CA GLU A 4 3.37 -31.46 7.98
C GLU A 4 3.26 -30.06 8.62
N LEU A 5 2.36 -29.88 9.59
CA LEU A 5 2.28 -28.65 10.40
C LEU A 5 3.60 -28.32 11.10
N GLN A 6 4.37 -29.34 11.49
CA GLN A 6 5.69 -29.15 12.08
C GLN A 6 6.71 -28.65 11.04
N LYS A 7 6.65 -29.15 9.79
CA LYS A 7 7.55 -28.70 8.72
C LYS A 7 7.30 -27.25 8.33
N HIS A 8 6.06 -26.80 8.39
CA HIS A 8 5.70 -25.39 8.16
C HIS A 8 5.92 -24.49 9.39
N GLY A 9 6.40 -25.04 10.51
CA GLY A 9 6.68 -24.30 11.74
C GLY A 9 5.44 -23.88 12.52
N VAL A 10 4.25 -24.41 12.19
CA VAL A 10 3.02 -24.17 12.97
C VAL A 10 3.20 -24.72 14.39
N VAL A 11 3.90 -25.85 14.50
CA VAL A 11 4.59 -26.28 15.71
C VAL A 11 6.05 -25.80 15.60
N PRO A 12 6.58 -24.97 16.51
CA PRO A 12 5.99 -24.53 17.78
C PRO A 12 5.30 -23.16 17.74
N ASP A 13 5.26 -22.45 16.60
CA ASP A 13 4.88 -21.03 16.55
C ASP A 13 3.47 -20.74 17.06
N VAL A 14 2.50 -21.62 16.76
CA VAL A 14 1.06 -21.42 17.04
C VAL A 14 0.56 -22.41 18.08
N ILE A 15 1.01 -23.67 18.02
CA ILE A 15 0.59 -24.76 18.93
C ILE A 15 1.80 -25.58 19.37
N ASP A 16 1.68 -26.25 20.53
CA ASP A 16 2.81 -27.00 21.11
C ASP A 16 2.90 -28.45 20.63
N LYS A 17 1.80 -29.00 20.10
CA LYS A 17 1.70 -30.38 19.63
C LYS A 17 0.97 -30.48 18.30
N VAL A 18 1.35 -31.46 17.50
CA VAL A 18 0.65 -31.78 16.26
C VAL A 18 -0.73 -32.36 16.62
N PRO A 19 -1.83 -31.81 16.08
CA PRO A 19 -3.17 -32.36 16.30
C PRO A 19 -3.28 -33.76 15.65
N PRO A 20 -4.08 -34.67 16.23
CA PRO A 20 -4.19 -36.04 15.73
C PRO A 20 -4.92 -36.16 14.38
N ALA A 21 -5.71 -35.16 13.98
CA ALA A 21 -6.50 -35.17 12.75
C ALA A 21 -6.29 -33.92 11.88
N VAL A 22 -6.70 -34.01 10.61
CA VAL A 22 -6.73 -32.89 9.66
C VAL A 22 -8.16 -32.43 9.44
N LEU A 23 -8.41 -31.12 9.44
CA LEU A 23 -9.73 -30.56 9.12
C LEU A 23 -9.97 -30.59 7.61
N GLU A 24 -11.17 -31.00 7.19
CA GLU A 24 -11.61 -30.79 5.80
C GLU A 24 -12.09 -29.34 5.67
N VAL A 25 -11.32 -28.51 4.96
CA VAL A 25 -11.65 -27.10 4.70
C VAL A 25 -11.78 -26.92 3.20
N VAL A 26 -12.97 -26.52 2.76
CA VAL A 26 -13.29 -26.34 1.35
C VAL A 26 -13.92 -24.97 1.14
N TYR A 27 -13.22 -24.14 0.39
CA TYR A 27 -13.67 -22.84 -0.07
C TYR A 27 -14.63 -22.97 -1.26
N PRO A 28 -15.41 -21.92 -1.58
CA PRO A 28 -16.22 -21.89 -2.79
C PRO A 28 -15.42 -22.24 -4.05
N ASN A 29 -16.11 -22.71 -5.09
CA ASN A 29 -15.49 -23.24 -6.32
C ASN A 29 -14.61 -24.48 -6.10
N ASN A 30 -14.90 -25.28 -5.06
CA ASN A 30 -14.21 -26.53 -4.72
C ASN A 30 -12.70 -26.36 -4.46
N VAL A 31 -12.29 -25.21 -3.92
CA VAL A 31 -10.90 -24.98 -3.53
C VAL A 31 -10.64 -25.67 -2.19
N VAL A 32 -9.98 -26.82 -2.24
CA VAL A 32 -9.63 -27.62 -1.06
C VAL A 32 -8.31 -27.16 -0.45
N VAL A 33 -8.31 -26.97 0.87
CA VAL A 33 -7.12 -26.68 1.68
C VAL A 33 -6.37 -27.98 1.98
N GLU A 34 -5.09 -27.99 1.62
CA GLU A 34 -4.14 -29.05 1.97
C GLU A 34 -2.95 -28.41 2.67
N ILE A 35 -2.40 -29.08 3.68
CA ILE A 35 -1.31 -28.53 4.49
C ILE A 35 -0.14 -28.12 3.59
N GLY A 36 0.20 -26.84 3.62
CA GLY A 36 1.31 -26.27 2.86
C GLY A 36 0.94 -25.69 1.49
N LYS A 37 -0.24 -26.04 0.96
CA LYS A 37 -0.70 -25.58 -0.36
C LYS A 37 -0.75 -24.06 -0.43
N VAL A 38 -0.27 -23.51 -1.53
CA VAL A 38 -0.39 -22.08 -1.81
C VAL A 38 -1.76 -21.83 -2.43
N LEU A 39 -2.55 -20.96 -1.81
CA LEU A 39 -3.82 -20.46 -2.33
C LEU A 39 -3.75 -18.94 -2.46
N THR A 40 -4.51 -18.38 -3.39
CA THR A 40 -4.56 -16.92 -3.58
C THR A 40 -5.58 -16.30 -2.63
N PRO A 41 -5.36 -15.06 -2.14
CA PRO A 41 -6.37 -14.31 -1.40
C PRO A 41 -7.73 -14.27 -2.09
N THR A 42 -7.76 -14.14 -3.43
CA THR A 42 -8.97 -14.19 -4.24
C THR A 42 -9.75 -15.51 -4.09
N GLN A 43 -9.06 -16.66 -4.07
CA GLN A 43 -9.71 -17.97 -3.89
C GLN A 43 -10.31 -18.15 -2.48
N VAL A 44 -9.72 -17.49 -1.48
CA VAL A 44 -10.07 -17.65 -0.06
C VAL A 44 -10.81 -16.43 0.51
N LYS A 45 -11.33 -15.56 -0.36
CA LYS A 45 -12.02 -14.32 0.05
C LYS A 45 -13.31 -14.56 0.82
N ASP A 46 -14.01 -15.64 0.48
CA ASP A 46 -15.31 -16.01 1.05
C ASP A 46 -15.14 -17.12 2.10
N GLN A 47 -16.00 -17.14 3.12
CA GLN A 47 -15.90 -18.11 4.22
C GLN A 47 -15.95 -19.56 3.70
N PRO A 48 -15.04 -20.45 4.14
CA PRO A 48 -15.05 -21.85 3.73
C PRO A 48 -16.10 -22.66 4.49
N THR A 49 -16.41 -23.84 3.97
CA THR A 49 -17.02 -24.92 4.74
C THR A 49 -15.93 -25.69 5.49
N VAL A 50 -16.18 -26.03 6.76
CA VAL A 50 -15.25 -26.78 7.60
C VAL A 50 -15.96 -28.00 8.16
N LYS A 51 -15.38 -29.19 7.98
CA LYS A 51 -15.95 -30.45 8.46
C LYS A 51 -14.96 -31.24 9.30
N TRP A 52 -15.51 -31.92 10.30
CA TRP A 52 -14.86 -32.91 11.14
C TRP A 52 -15.90 -33.88 11.71
N THR A 53 -15.45 -35.00 12.27
CA THR A 53 -16.32 -35.91 13.01
C THR A 53 -16.52 -35.37 14.43
N GLY A 54 -17.62 -34.66 14.65
CA GLY A 54 -18.00 -34.11 15.95
C GLY A 54 -18.96 -35.01 16.74
N ASP A 55 -18.87 -34.98 18.06
CA ASP A 55 -19.85 -35.58 18.97
C ASP A 55 -21.02 -34.61 19.18
N ALA A 56 -22.25 -35.06 18.92
CA ALA A 56 -23.46 -34.26 18.97
C ALA A 56 -23.72 -33.60 20.33
N ASN A 57 -23.21 -34.20 21.42
CA ASN A 57 -23.38 -33.67 22.79
C ASN A 57 -22.18 -32.82 23.26
N THR A 58 -21.24 -32.54 22.36
CA THR A 58 -20.02 -31.78 22.63
C THR A 58 -20.05 -30.42 21.93
N PHE A 59 -19.46 -29.42 22.57
CA PHE A 59 -19.20 -28.12 21.96
C PHE A 59 -17.74 -27.99 21.50
N TYR A 60 -17.52 -27.26 20.42
CA TYR A 60 -16.20 -27.05 19.83
C TYR A 60 -15.89 -25.57 19.62
N THR A 61 -14.60 -25.25 19.59
CA THR A 61 -14.08 -23.95 19.17
C THR A 61 -13.25 -24.12 17.91
N LEU A 62 -13.56 -23.35 16.87
CA LEU A 62 -12.81 -23.26 15.63
C LEU A 62 -12.10 -21.90 15.55
N CYS A 63 -10.81 -21.90 15.20
CA CYS A 63 -10.03 -20.70 14.95
C CYS A 63 -9.31 -20.81 13.61
N MET A 64 -9.27 -19.71 12.86
CA MET A 64 -8.35 -19.47 11.75
C MET A 64 -7.44 -18.30 12.12
N THR A 65 -6.12 -18.50 12.07
CA THR A 65 -5.14 -17.52 12.57
C THR A 65 -3.93 -17.41 11.65
N ASP A 66 -3.37 -16.20 11.53
CA ASP A 66 -2.15 -15.87 10.79
C ASP A 66 -1.03 -15.49 11.78
N PRO A 67 0.01 -16.35 11.96
CA PRO A 67 1.13 -16.07 12.84
C PRO A 67 2.21 -15.19 12.18
N ASP A 68 2.05 -14.82 10.92
CA ASP A 68 3.09 -14.18 10.13
C ASP A 68 2.83 -12.68 9.95
N VAL A 69 1.93 -12.06 10.72
CA VAL A 69 1.64 -10.62 10.60
C VAL A 69 2.67 -9.76 11.33
N PRO A 70 3.22 -8.70 10.71
CA PRO A 70 3.01 -8.27 9.32
C PRO A 70 3.85 -9.00 8.27
N SER A 71 4.96 -9.65 8.65
CA SER A 71 5.64 -10.63 7.79
C SER A 71 6.21 -11.78 8.62
N ARG A 72 6.39 -12.96 8.03
CA ARG A 72 6.99 -14.12 8.72
C ARG A 72 8.40 -13.81 9.27
N LYS A 73 9.15 -12.92 8.60
CA LYS A 73 10.49 -12.49 9.00
C LYS A 73 10.48 -11.56 10.23
N ASP A 74 9.44 -10.75 10.40
CA ASP A 74 9.28 -9.80 11.50
C ASP A 74 7.81 -9.76 11.97
N PRO A 75 7.33 -10.80 12.68
CA PRO A 75 5.90 -11.00 12.94
C PRO A 75 5.44 -10.27 14.22
N LYS A 76 5.58 -8.95 14.24
CA LYS A 76 5.30 -8.08 15.40
C LYS A 76 3.85 -8.12 15.91
N LEU A 77 2.89 -8.50 15.06
CA LEU A 77 1.48 -8.58 15.40
C LEU A 77 0.99 -10.02 15.53
N ARG A 78 1.91 -10.99 15.60
CA ARG A 78 1.59 -12.41 15.80
C ARG A 78 0.71 -12.60 17.04
N GLU A 79 -0.40 -13.31 16.95
CA GLU A 79 -1.12 -13.79 15.77
C GLU A 79 -2.21 -12.78 15.38
N LEU A 80 -2.66 -12.80 14.12
CA LEU A 80 -3.89 -12.15 13.69
C LEU A 80 -4.96 -13.21 13.43
N HIS A 81 -6.04 -13.22 14.22
CA HIS A 81 -7.11 -14.19 14.03
C HIS A 81 -8.13 -13.71 12.97
N HIS A 82 -8.28 -14.52 11.93
CA HIS A 82 -9.15 -14.27 10.79
C HIS A 82 -10.58 -14.73 11.02
N TRP A 83 -10.77 -15.77 11.85
CA TRP A 83 -12.08 -16.31 12.17
C TRP A 83 -12.03 -17.00 13.52
N LEU A 84 -13.04 -16.78 14.36
CA LEU A 84 -13.13 -17.43 15.67
C LEU A 84 -14.59 -17.71 16.01
N VAL A 85 -14.92 -18.98 16.19
CA VAL A 85 -16.28 -19.44 16.49
C VAL A 85 -16.21 -20.40 17.67
N GLY A 86 -16.90 -20.07 18.75
CA GLY A 86 -17.03 -20.92 19.93
C GLY A 86 -18.39 -21.60 19.99
N ASN A 87 -18.60 -22.46 20.99
CA ASN A 87 -19.88 -23.10 21.27
C ASN A 87 -20.53 -23.80 20.04
N ILE A 88 -19.72 -24.35 19.13
CA ILE A 88 -20.21 -25.08 17.96
C ILE A 88 -20.76 -26.43 18.42
N PRO A 89 -22.08 -26.72 18.31
CA PRO A 89 -22.62 -28.01 18.71
C PRO A 89 -22.29 -29.08 17.65
N GLY A 90 -21.64 -30.16 18.06
CA GLY A 90 -21.25 -31.25 17.17
C GLY A 90 -20.27 -30.80 16.08
N SER A 91 -20.77 -30.62 14.86
CA SER A 91 -19.97 -30.22 13.70
C SER A 91 -20.63 -29.13 12.85
N ASP A 92 -21.65 -28.45 13.38
CA ASP A 92 -22.40 -27.44 12.64
C ASP A 92 -21.92 -26.03 13.01
N VAL A 93 -20.89 -25.55 12.30
CA VAL A 93 -20.26 -24.24 12.53
C VAL A 93 -21.29 -23.10 12.51
N ASN A 94 -22.35 -23.21 11.70
CA ASN A 94 -23.38 -22.18 11.57
C ASN A 94 -24.25 -22.03 12.84
N LYS A 95 -24.26 -23.04 13.72
CA LYS A 95 -24.93 -22.99 15.02
C LYS A 95 -24.00 -22.54 16.16
N GLY A 96 -22.72 -22.28 15.85
CA GLY A 96 -21.77 -21.75 16.81
C GLY A 96 -21.99 -20.27 17.12
N GLU A 97 -21.35 -19.82 18.18
CA GLU A 97 -21.25 -18.43 18.55
C GLU A 97 -20.03 -17.79 17.87
N THR A 98 -20.28 -16.99 16.83
CA THR A 98 -19.22 -16.26 16.11
C THR A 98 -18.64 -15.16 17.01
N LEU A 99 -17.41 -15.36 17.49
CA LEU A 99 -16.67 -14.38 18.27
C LEU A 99 -15.99 -13.35 17.36
N SER A 100 -15.51 -13.79 16.20
CA SER A 100 -14.92 -12.92 15.19
C SER A 100 -15.34 -13.43 13.83
N GLU A 101 -16.04 -12.59 13.07
CA GLU A 101 -16.49 -12.91 11.71
C GLU A 101 -15.31 -13.23 10.79
N TYR A 102 -15.57 -14.01 9.74
CA TYR A 102 -14.56 -14.43 8.78
C TYR A 102 -14.00 -13.23 7.99
N ILE A 103 -12.67 -13.20 7.87
CA ILE A 103 -11.92 -12.31 6.97
C ILE A 103 -11.00 -13.19 6.14
N GLY A 104 -11.00 -13.01 4.81
CA GLY A 104 -10.08 -13.71 3.91
C GLY A 104 -8.60 -13.40 4.18
N SER A 105 -7.70 -14.06 3.45
CA SER A 105 -6.28 -13.73 3.51
C SER A 105 -6.02 -12.32 3.01
N GLY A 106 -5.20 -11.55 3.74
CA GLY A 106 -4.81 -10.20 3.35
C GLY A 106 -3.32 -9.90 3.53
N PRO A 107 -2.39 -10.82 3.15
CA PRO A 107 -0.96 -10.59 3.30
C PRO A 107 -0.54 -9.33 2.51
N PRO A 108 0.16 -8.37 3.13
CA PRO A 108 0.61 -7.18 2.43
C PRO A 108 1.56 -7.51 1.28
N LYS A 109 1.65 -6.61 0.31
CA LYS A 109 2.61 -6.75 -0.80
C LYS A 109 4.03 -6.78 -0.26
N GLY A 110 4.86 -7.70 -0.76
CA GLY A 110 6.28 -7.80 -0.38
C GLY A 110 6.58 -8.49 0.95
N THR A 111 5.58 -8.98 1.69
CA THR A 111 5.79 -9.72 2.95
C THR A 111 5.98 -11.22 2.74
N GLY A 112 5.79 -11.70 1.50
CA GLY A 112 5.91 -13.10 1.10
C GLY A 112 4.71 -13.95 1.54
N LEU A 113 4.93 -15.26 1.63
CA LEU A 113 3.91 -16.21 2.05
C LEU A 113 3.65 -16.14 3.55
N HIS A 114 2.38 -15.95 3.91
CA HIS A 114 1.85 -16.07 5.27
C HIS A 114 1.15 -17.41 5.44
N ARG A 115 1.19 -17.98 6.65
CA ARG A 115 0.51 -19.23 7.00
C ARG A 115 -0.88 -18.92 7.57
N PHE A 116 -1.92 -19.49 6.98
CA PHE A 116 -3.28 -19.40 7.52
C PHE A 116 -3.65 -20.73 8.15
N VAL A 117 -3.67 -20.78 9.48
CA VAL A 117 -3.79 -22.01 10.27
C VAL A 117 -5.20 -22.16 10.82
N PHE A 118 -5.86 -23.27 10.48
CA PHE A 118 -7.11 -23.69 11.10
C PHE A 118 -6.84 -24.64 12.26
N LEU A 119 -7.48 -24.39 13.40
CA LEU A 119 -7.39 -25.21 14.61
C LEU A 119 -8.77 -25.46 15.19
N LEU A 120 -9.04 -26.71 15.55
CA LEU A 120 -10.27 -27.13 16.20
C LEU A 120 -9.95 -27.66 17.60
N TYR A 121 -10.70 -27.20 18.58
CA TYR A 121 -10.61 -27.63 19.98
C TYR A 121 -11.94 -28.18 20.47
N LYS A 122 -11.86 -29.21 21.32
CA LYS A 122 -13.01 -29.70 22.08
C LYS A 122 -13.20 -28.82 23.32
N GLN A 123 -14.40 -28.29 23.54
CA GLN A 123 -14.69 -27.55 24.77
C GLN A 123 -15.05 -28.52 25.91
N PRO A 124 -14.69 -28.20 27.16
CA PRO A 124 -15.09 -29.02 28.31
C PRO A 124 -16.59 -28.95 28.62
N LYS A 125 -17.25 -27.87 28.17
CA LYS A 125 -18.69 -27.60 28.30
C LYS A 125 -19.06 -26.45 27.35
N LYS A 126 -20.33 -26.05 27.35
CA LYS A 126 -20.71 -24.74 26.77
C LYS A 126 -20.03 -23.63 27.58
N LEU A 127 -19.39 -22.70 26.88
CA LEU A 127 -18.58 -21.63 27.46
C LEU A 127 -19.31 -20.29 27.36
N THR A 128 -18.89 -19.34 28.20
CA THR A 128 -19.25 -17.92 28.07
C THR A 128 -17.98 -17.18 27.70
N PHE A 129 -17.98 -16.51 26.54
CA PHE A 129 -16.83 -15.80 26.00
C PHE A 129 -16.94 -14.30 26.28
N ASP A 130 -15.94 -13.73 26.96
CA ASP A 130 -15.83 -12.29 27.27
C ASP A 130 -15.06 -11.51 26.20
N GLU A 131 -14.59 -12.16 25.13
CA GLU A 131 -14.02 -11.48 23.97
C GLU A 131 -15.05 -10.54 23.33
N LYS A 132 -14.57 -9.48 22.67
CA LYS A 132 -15.42 -8.63 21.85
C LYS A 132 -15.90 -9.41 20.63
N ARG A 133 -17.15 -9.16 20.22
CA ARG A 133 -17.66 -9.66 18.94
C ARG A 133 -17.11 -8.77 17.83
N LEU A 134 -16.25 -9.33 16.96
CA LEU A 134 -15.57 -8.58 15.91
C LEU A 134 -16.24 -8.84 14.55
N THR A 135 -16.53 -7.76 13.82
CA THR A 135 -17.10 -7.86 12.47
C THR A 135 -16.01 -8.06 11.41
N ASN A 136 -16.42 -8.34 10.18
CA ASN A 136 -15.54 -8.40 9.02
C ASN A 136 -15.30 -7.02 8.36
N LYS A 137 -15.63 -5.92 9.05
CA LYS A 137 -15.49 -4.53 8.55
C LYS A 137 -14.41 -3.73 9.29
N SER A 138 -13.70 -4.37 10.22
CA SER A 138 -12.63 -3.73 10.99
C SER A 138 -11.53 -4.74 11.31
N ASN A 139 -10.28 -4.28 11.25
CA ASN A 139 -9.11 -5.05 11.71
C ASN A 139 -8.79 -4.84 13.21
N GLU A 140 -9.51 -3.94 13.89
CA GLU A 140 -9.26 -3.63 15.29
C GLU A 140 -9.41 -4.88 16.19
N ASN A 141 -8.51 -5.01 17.17
CA ASN A 141 -8.47 -6.11 18.14
C ASN A 141 -8.20 -7.51 17.55
N ARG A 142 -7.82 -7.63 16.28
CA ARG A 142 -7.51 -8.94 15.67
C ARG A 142 -6.06 -9.39 15.83
N GLY A 143 -5.12 -8.45 15.78
CA GLY A 143 -3.68 -8.71 15.98
C GLY A 143 -3.29 -8.88 17.44
N ASN A 144 -2.06 -9.36 17.68
CA ASN A 144 -1.55 -9.74 19.01
C ASN A 144 -2.40 -10.80 19.73
N PHE A 145 -3.18 -11.56 18.96
CA PHE A 145 -3.92 -12.70 19.45
C PHE A 145 -2.95 -13.85 19.78
N SER A 146 -3.37 -14.76 20.65
CA SER A 146 -2.61 -15.99 20.88
C SER A 146 -3.58 -17.13 21.12
N MET A 147 -3.63 -18.08 20.18
CA MET A 147 -4.53 -19.22 20.33
C MET A 147 -4.17 -20.07 21.56
N LYS A 148 -2.87 -20.16 21.91
CA LYS A 148 -2.41 -20.82 23.15
C LYS A 148 -3.01 -20.17 24.40
N LYS A 149 -2.98 -18.84 24.49
CA LYS A 149 -3.55 -18.10 25.64
C LYS A 149 -5.06 -18.27 25.70
N PHE A 150 -5.75 -18.21 24.55
CA PHE A 150 -7.19 -18.44 24.47
C PHE A 150 -7.56 -19.86 24.92
N ALA A 151 -6.86 -20.88 24.42
CA ALA A 151 -7.08 -22.28 24.81
C ALA A 151 -6.84 -22.50 26.31
N LYS A 152 -5.81 -21.89 26.88
CA LYS A 152 -5.55 -21.93 28.33
C LYS A 152 -6.65 -21.24 29.14
N LYS A 153 -7.08 -20.04 28.71
CA LYS A 153 -8.13 -19.25 29.38
C LYS A 153 -9.43 -20.04 29.55
N TYR A 154 -9.83 -20.79 28.53
CA TYR A 154 -11.07 -21.55 28.50
C TYR A 154 -10.92 -23.05 28.77
N ASN A 155 -9.73 -23.50 29.17
CA ASN A 155 -9.43 -24.91 29.43
C ASN A 155 -9.81 -25.83 28.24
N LEU A 156 -9.43 -25.43 27.04
CA LEU A 156 -9.71 -26.17 25.80
C LEU A 156 -8.79 -27.38 25.60
N GLY A 157 -7.65 -27.44 26.30
CA GLY A 157 -6.62 -28.46 26.10
C GLY A 157 -5.87 -28.29 24.77
N ASP A 158 -5.43 -29.41 24.20
CA ASP A 158 -4.71 -29.47 22.92
C ASP A 158 -5.71 -29.46 21.74
N PRO A 159 -5.32 -28.93 20.55
CA PRO A 159 -6.17 -29.00 19.37
C PRO A 159 -6.37 -30.46 18.92
N ILE A 160 -7.60 -30.80 18.55
CA ILE A 160 -7.97 -32.16 18.12
C ILE A 160 -7.86 -32.33 16.60
N ALA A 161 -7.90 -31.24 15.84
CA ALA A 161 -7.67 -31.24 14.41
C ALA A 161 -7.07 -29.90 13.95
N GLY A 162 -6.34 -29.92 12.84
CA GLY A 162 -5.83 -28.70 12.24
C GLY A 162 -5.55 -28.84 10.75
N ASN A 163 -5.50 -27.72 10.04
CA ASN A 163 -5.11 -27.66 8.63
C ASN A 163 -4.47 -26.27 8.38
N MET A 164 -3.83 -26.06 7.24
CA MET A 164 -3.34 -24.74 6.86
C MET A 164 -3.14 -24.62 5.35
N TYR A 165 -3.15 -23.40 4.85
CA TYR A 165 -2.59 -23.06 3.55
C TYR A 165 -1.64 -21.87 3.69
N GLN A 166 -0.90 -21.56 2.63
CA GLN A 166 -0.10 -20.36 2.53
C GLN A 166 -0.72 -19.42 1.50
N ALA A 167 -0.65 -18.12 1.73
CA ALA A 167 -1.03 -17.13 0.73
C ALA A 167 -0.07 -15.95 0.77
N GLU A 168 0.15 -15.34 -0.39
CA GLU A 168 0.84 -14.06 -0.55
C GLU A 168 -0.07 -13.09 -1.30
N PHE A 169 0.40 -11.86 -1.49
CA PHE A 169 -0.36 -10.78 -2.08
C PHE A 169 -0.96 -11.12 -3.45
N ASP A 170 -2.20 -10.70 -3.69
CA ASP A 170 -2.82 -10.57 -5.01
C ASP A 170 -3.70 -9.31 -5.06
N ASP A 171 -4.37 -9.08 -6.19
CA ASP A 171 -5.17 -7.88 -6.44
C ASP A 171 -6.47 -7.77 -5.61
N TYR A 172 -6.87 -8.81 -4.87
CA TYR A 172 -7.99 -8.74 -3.93
C TYR A 172 -7.59 -8.09 -2.61
N VAL A 173 -6.31 -8.18 -2.19
CA VAL A 173 -5.84 -7.67 -0.90
C VAL A 173 -6.15 -6.18 -0.67
N PRO A 174 -5.95 -5.26 -1.64
CA PRO A 174 -6.33 -3.86 -1.45
C PRO A 174 -7.83 -3.65 -1.22
N ILE A 175 -8.68 -4.47 -1.85
CA ILE A 175 -10.14 -4.43 -1.66
C ILE A 175 -10.48 -4.85 -0.23
N LEU A 176 -9.85 -5.92 0.26
CA LEU A 176 -10.01 -6.40 1.62
C LEU A 176 -9.53 -5.37 2.66
N HIS A 177 -8.36 -4.77 2.46
CA HIS A 177 -7.85 -3.74 3.38
C HIS A 177 -8.82 -2.55 3.50
N LYS A 178 -9.34 -2.07 2.35
CA LYS A 178 -10.36 -1.04 2.33
C LYS A 178 -11.63 -1.45 3.11
N GLN A 179 -12.10 -2.69 2.95
CA GLN A 179 -13.25 -3.22 3.70
C GLN A 179 -13.01 -3.17 5.22
N LEU A 180 -11.79 -3.45 5.66
CA LEU A 180 -11.44 -3.56 7.08
C LEU A 180 -11.17 -2.21 7.75
N GLY A 181 -11.41 -1.09 7.07
CA GLY A 181 -10.96 0.21 7.56
C GLY A 181 -9.46 0.24 7.83
N ILE A 182 -8.72 -0.74 7.28
CA ILE A 182 -7.29 -0.64 7.06
C ILE A 182 -7.22 0.36 5.91
N PHE A 183 -7.34 1.64 6.26
CA PHE A 183 -6.89 2.68 5.37
C PHE A 183 -5.49 2.24 4.98
N LEU A 184 -5.27 2.08 3.68
CA LEU A 184 -3.93 2.14 3.13
C LEU A 184 -3.39 3.58 3.39
N SER A 185 -3.21 3.98 4.66
CA SER A 185 -1.85 4.23 5.09
C SER A 185 -1.21 2.86 4.90
N LEU A 186 -0.54 2.72 3.78
CA LEU A 186 -0.14 1.53 3.07
C LEU A 186 0.90 0.74 3.93
N ILE A 187 0.53 0.40 5.19
CA ILE A 187 1.25 -0.04 6.41
C ILE A 187 2.78 -0.15 6.32
N GLY A 188 3.47 0.38 7.33
CA GLY A 188 4.90 0.19 7.60
C GLY A 188 5.43 -1.26 7.63
N LEU A 189 5.51 -1.88 6.45
CA LEU A 189 6.48 -2.86 5.98
C LEU A 189 6.77 -2.48 4.52
N VAL A 190 7.55 -1.39 4.44
CA VAL A 190 7.79 -0.53 3.27
C VAL A 190 6.53 -0.33 2.42
N LEU A 191 5.53 0.32 3.02
CA LEU A 191 5.08 1.57 2.43
C LEU A 191 6.36 2.29 2.04
N ALA A 192 6.71 2.33 0.77
CA ALA A 192 7.78 3.21 0.41
C ALA A 192 7.24 4.60 0.78
N ASP A 193 7.77 5.13 1.88
CA ASP A 193 7.55 6.52 2.22
C ASP A 193 7.95 7.34 1.00
N VAL A 194 7.48 8.59 0.91
CA VAL A 194 7.79 9.43 -0.25
C VAL A 194 9.29 9.39 -0.58
N ALA A 195 10.12 9.33 0.46
CA ALA A 195 11.56 9.15 0.34
C ALA A 195 11.99 7.86 -0.37
N SER A 196 11.41 6.71 -0.02
CA SER A 196 11.71 5.40 -0.59
C SER A 196 11.21 5.29 -2.03
N GLU A 197 10.01 5.78 -2.35
CA GLU A 197 9.48 5.75 -3.72
C GLU A 197 10.35 6.61 -4.65
N PHE A 198 10.79 7.78 -4.18
CA PHE A 198 11.71 8.64 -4.93
C PHE A 198 13.08 7.98 -5.15
N LYS A 199 13.57 7.16 -4.21
CA LYS A 199 14.80 6.38 -4.36
C LYS A 199 14.62 5.23 -5.35
N GLU A 200 13.55 4.46 -5.22
CA GLU A 200 13.25 3.31 -6.09
C GLU A 200 13.02 3.74 -7.54
N ALA A 201 12.29 4.84 -7.73
CA ALA A 201 12.11 5.48 -9.03
C ALA A 201 13.38 6.16 -9.56
N LYS A 202 14.50 6.11 -8.82
CA LYS A 202 15.79 6.74 -9.14
C LYS A 202 15.72 8.26 -9.29
N ILE A 203 14.69 8.91 -8.76
CA ILE A 203 14.54 10.37 -8.82
C ILE A 203 15.60 11.04 -7.95
N GLN A 204 15.88 10.48 -6.76
CA GLN A 204 16.92 11.04 -5.88
C GLN A 204 18.28 11.13 -6.59
N PRO A 205 18.94 10.03 -6.98
CA PRO A 205 20.28 10.14 -7.54
C PRO A 205 20.33 10.98 -8.83
N ASP A 206 19.23 11.04 -9.59
CA ASP A 206 19.20 11.75 -10.87
C ASP A 206 19.09 13.27 -10.69
N ILE A 207 18.17 13.76 -9.85
CA ILE A 207 17.83 15.20 -9.80
C ILE A 207 17.79 15.82 -8.40
N LEU A 208 17.92 15.03 -7.32
CA LEU A 208 17.87 15.55 -5.95
C LEU A 208 19.12 15.21 -5.13
N ASP A 209 19.40 16.01 -4.10
CA ASP A 209 20.40 15.65 -3.08
C ASP A 209 19.73 15.01 -1.86
N SER A 210 18.57 15.54 -1.47
CA SER A 210 17.67 15.01 -0.44
C SER A 210 16.30 14.68 -1.03
N VAL A 211 15.58 13.77 -0.39
CA VAL A 211 14.23 13.36 -0.81
C VAL A 211 13.16 13.95 0.10
N PRO A 212 11.95 14.22 -0.43
CA PRO A 212 10.85 14.69 0.39
C PRO A 212 10.29 13.56 1.27
N ASN A 213 9.81 13.93 2.45
CA ASN A 213 9.15 13.01 3.38
C ASN A 213 7.62 13.12 3.35
N GLU A 214 7.10 14.24 2.85
CA GLU A 214 5.66 14.50 2.73
C GLU A 214 5.21 14.40 1.27
N LYS A 215 3.93 14.06 1.06
CA LYS A 215 3.35 13.88 -0.27
C LYS A 215 2.61 15.15 -0.71
N ILE A 216 2.76 15.53 -1.97
CA ILE A 216 1.90 16.53 -2.62
C ILE A 216 0.63 15.83 -3.11
N GLU A 217 -0.55 16.36 -2.81
CA GLU A 217 -1.78 15.96 -3.48
C GLU A 217 -1.88 16.70 -4.81
N VAL A 218 -1.87 15.94 -5.91
CA VAL A 218 -1.91 16.47 -7.28
C VAL A 218 -3.12 15.89 -7.99
N LYS A 219 -3.96 16.76 -8.56
CA LYS A 219 -5.20 16.34 -9.25
C LYS A 219 -5.29 16.88 -10.67
N TYR A 220 -5.51 15.98 -11.61
CA TYR A 220 -5.86 16.28 -13.00
C TYR A 220 -7.35 16.01 -13.21
N GLY A 221 -8.19 17.04 -13.04
CA GLY A 221 -9.64 16.89 -13.10
C GLY A 221 -10.13 15.88 -12.06
N LYS A 222 -10.64 14.72 -12.50
CA LYS A 222 -11.10 13.64 -11.61
C LYS A 222 -10.00 12.68 -11.16
N ASN A 223 -8.81 12.78 -11.73
CA ASN A 223 -7.69 11.88 -11.46
C ASN A 223 -6.82 12.47 -10.36
N THR A 224 -6.81 11.86 -9.17
CA THR A 224 -5.79 12.12 -8.16
C THR A 224 -4.60 11.21 -8.42
N ILE A 225 -3.39 11.76 -8.51
CA ILE A 225 -2.19 10.94 -8.69
C ILE A 225 -1.59 10.52 -7.33
N ASP A 226 -1.16 9.27 -7.26
CA ASP A 226 -0.23 8.76 -6.25
C ASP A 226 1.17 8.52 -6.86
N LEU A 227 2.15 8.23 -6.01
CA LEU A 227 3.55 8.01 -6.40
C LEU A 227 3.65 6.93 -7.49
N GLY A 228 4.13 7.34 -8.66
CA GLY A 228 4.33 6.45 -9.81
C GLY A 228 3.06 6.13 -10.60
N THR A 229 1.94 6.81 -10.34
CA THR A 229 0.70 6.67 -11.13
C THR A 229 0.97 6.87 -12.61
N GLU A 230 0.39 6.01 -13.44
CA GLU A 230 0.51 6.11 -14.88
C GLU A 230 -0.68 6.88 -15.46
N LEU A 231 -0.41 7.92 -16.23
CA LEU A 231 -1.41 8.70 -16.96
C LEU A 231 -0.99 8.83 -18.42
N THR A 232 -1.95 9.19 -19.28
CA THR A 232 -1.67 9.56 -20.67
C THR A 232 -1.33 11.05 -20.79
N PRO A 233 -0.60 11.46 -21.86
CA PRO A 233 -0.39 12.87 -22.18
C PRO A 233 -1.72 13.63 -22.26
N THR A 234 -2.74 13.03 -22.86
CA THR A 234 -4.09 13.60 -22.96
C THR A 234 -4.71 13.93 -21.60
N GLN A 235 -4.53 13.06 -20.59
CA GLN A 235 -5.07 13.27 -19.24
C GLN A 235 -4.35 14.38 -18.45
N THR A 236 -3.21 14.86 -18.94
CA THR A 236 -2.31 15.75 -18.20
C THR A 236 -2.10 17.11 -18.86
N GLN A 237 -2.90 17.46 -19.89
CA GLN A 237 -2.72 18.75 -20.59
C GLN A 237 -3.27 19.95 -19.84
N GLU A 238 -4.28 19.77 -18.99
CA GLU A 238 -4.79 20.83 -18.13
C GLU A 238 -3.91 20.99 -16.89
N ILE A 239 -3.76 22.22 -16.38
CA ILE A 239 -2.99 22.49 -15.17
C ILE A 239 -3.61 21.75 -13.96
N PRO A 240 -2.83 21.01 -13.16
CA PRO A 240 -3.37 20.27 -12.03
C PRO A 240 -3.64 21.17 -10.82
N GLU A 241 -4.57 20.75 -9.97
CA GLU A 241 -4.69 21.28 -8.61
C GLU A 241 -3.57 20.71 -7.75
N ILE A 242 -2.97 21.55 -6.90
CA ILE A 242 -1.82 21.23 -6.07
C ILE A 242 -2.15 21.58 -4.61
N HIS A 243 -2.03 20.61 -3.72
CA HIS A 243 -2.15 20.82 -2.27
C HIS A 243 -0.97 20.17 -1.55
N TYR A 244 -0.44 20.85 -0.53
CA TYR A 244 0.68 20.36 0.27
C TYR A 244 0.64 20.94 1.67
N LYS A 245 1.14 20.17 2.64
CA LYS A 245 1.31 20.68 4.00
C LYS A 245 2.27 21.86 3.99
N HIS A 246 1.87 22.92 4.67
CA HIS A 246 2.63 24.15 4.75
C HIS A 246 2.58 24.73 6.18
N VAL A 247 3.54 25.59 6.46
CA VAL A 247 3.54 26.48 7.63
C VAL A 247 3.00 27.84 7.20
N GLY A 248 2.02 28.35 7.93
CA GLY A 248 1.38 29.64 7.68
C GLY A 248 2.38 30.82 7.72
N GLY A 249 2.15 31.82 6.88
CA GLY A 249 3.01 33.00 6.76
C GLY A 249 4.35 32.79 6.04
N LEU A 250 4.64 31.59 5.53
CA LEU A 250 5.82 31.32 4.71
C LEU A 250 5.52 31.29 3.21
N LEU A 251 6.58 31.45 2.41
CA LEU A 251 6.53 31.33 0.96
C LEU A 251 7.20 30.04 0.48
N TYR A 252 6.73 29.54 -0.66
CA TYR A 252 7.17 28.28 -1.25
C TYR A 252 7.45 28.41 -2.74
N THR A 253 8.24 27.48 -3.27
CA THR A 253 8.48 27.31 -4.69
C THR A 253 8.04 25.91 -5.12
N LEU A 254 7.21 25.83 -6.16
CA LEU A 254 6.83 24.61 -6.85
C LEU A 254 7.71 24.41 -8.09
N ILE A 255 8.23 23.20 -8.26
CA ILE A 255 8.95 22.75 -9.45
C ILE A 255 8.28 21.47 -9.97
N MET A 256 7.90 21.45 -11.24
CA MET A 256 7.56 20.26 -11.99
C MET A 256 8.59 20.03 -13.08
N THR A 257 9.24 18.86 -13.09
CA THR A 257 10.31 18.54 -14.05
C THR A 257 10.27 17.09 -14.55
N ASP A 258 10.79 16.87 -15.75
CA ASP A 258 10.97 15.57 -16.41
C ASP A 258 12.48 15.27 -16.53
N PRO A 259 13.04 14.31 -15.79
CA PRO A 259 14.45 13.94 -15.85
C PRO A 259 14.81 12.99 -17.01
N ASP A 260 13.81 12.52 -17.78
CA ASP A 260 13.94 11.42 -18.73
C ASP A 260 14.01 11.88 -20.19
N VAL A 261 14.09 13.19 -20.45
CA VAL A 261 14.14 13.70 -21.83
C VAL A 261 15.39 13.20 -22.56
N PRO A 262 15.23 12.58 -23.76
CA PRO A 262 16.34 11.99 -24.50
C PRO A 262 17.25 13.08 -25.07
N THR A 263 18.27 13.46 -24.30
CA THR A 263 19.23 14.51 -24.64
C THR A 263 20.66 13.98 -24.61
N ARG A 264 21.49 14.41 -25.57
CA ARG A 264 22.93 14.10 -25.58
C ARG A 264 23.65 14.98 -24.54
N GLY A 265 24.34 14.37 -23.58
CA GLY A 265 25.17 15.07 -22.58
C GLY A 265 24.66 14.97 -21.14
N TYR A 266 25.17 15.86 -20.28
CA TYR A 266 24.79 16.00 -18.87
C TYR A 266 23.60 16.97 -18.71
N ASN A 267 22.74 16.74 -17.71
CA ASN A 267 21.47 17.42 -17.42
C ASN A 267 20.34 17.15 -18.43
N ARG A 268 19.57 16.08 -18.17
CA ARG A 268 18.44 15.63 -18.99
C ARG A 268 17.09 16.23 -18.58
N GLU A 269 17.09 17.12 -17.60
CA GLU A 269 15.87 17.70 -17.05
C GLU A 269 15.23 18.71 -18.03
N PHE A 270 13.91 18.56 -18.19
CA PHE A 270 13.03 19.53 -18.82
C PHE A 270 12.07 20.11 -17.79
N ARG A 271 11.97 21.44 -17.74
CA ARG A 271 11.10 22.13 -16.77
C ARG A 271 9.68 22.31 -17.33
N HIS A 272 8.72 21.68 -16.67
CA HIS A 272 7.31 21.70 -17.05
C HIS A 272 6.56 22.86 -16.42
N TRP A 273 6.84 23.16 -15.16
CA TRP A 273 6.15 24.23 -14.43
C TRP A 273 7.03 24.71 -13.27
N ILE A 274 7.20 26.02 -13.13
CA ILE A 274 7.91 26.59 -11.97
C ILE A 274 7.14 27.81 -11.49
N VAL A 275 6.78 27.80 -10.20
CA VAL A 275 6.08 28.91 -9.54
C VAL A 275 6.83 29.22 -8.24
N GLY A 276 7.37 30.42 -8.14
CA GLY A 276 8.02 30.91 -6.92
C GLY A 276 7.09 31.78 -6.08
N ASN A 277 7.53 32.18 -4.89
CA ASN A 277 6.81 33.12 -4.04
C ASN A 277 5.34 32.73 -3.77
N ILE A 278 5.04 31.43 -3.70
CA ILE A 278 3.70 30.93 -3.42
C ILE A 278 3.38 31.22 -1.95
N PRO A 279 2.37 32.05 -1.64
CA PRO A 279 1.95 32.24 -0.25
C PRO A 279 1.25 30.99 0.25
N GLU A 280 1.83 30.37 1.28
CA GLU A 280 1.29 29.15 1.89
C GLU A 280 1.13 28.03 0.85
N GLU A 281 -0.09 27.62 0.53
CA GLU A 281 -0.38 26.64 -0.54
C GLU A 281 -1.14 27.24 -1.72
N ASN A 282 -1.30 28.56 -1.78
CA ASN A 282 -2.09 29.21 -2.82
C ASN A 282 -1.26 29.41 -4.10
N VAL A 283 -1.05 28.33 -4.85
CA VAL A 283 -0.24 28.32 -6.09
C VAL A 283 -0.69 29.38 -7.09
N ALA A 284 -1.99 29.67 -7.17
CA ALA A 284 -2.55 30.69 -8.07
C ALA A 284 -2.08 32.13 -7.75
N LYS A 285 -1.62 32.39 -6.53
CA LYS A 285 -1.03 33.68 -6.12
C LYS A 285 0.49 33.73 -6.25
N GLY A 286 1.12 32.62 -6.63
CA GLY A 286 2.56 32.56 -6.82
C GLY A 286 3.03 33.28 -8.09
N GLU A 287 4.32 33.58 -8.14
CA GLU A 287 5.00 34.15 -9.29
C GLU A 287 5.37 33.05 -10.29
N ILE A 288 4.74 33.07 -11.47
CA ILE A 288 5.00 32.07 -12.52
C ILE A 288 6.35 32.36 -13.19
N LEU A 289 7.33 31.48 -12.98
CA LEU A 289 8.65 31.54 -13.64
C LEU A 289 8.65 30.78 -14.96
N ALA A 290 7.95 29.65 -15.00
CA ALA A 290 7.69 28.91 -16.23
C ALA A 290 6.24 28.42 -16.19
N GLU A 291 5.41 28.83 -17.15
CA GLU A 291 4.02 28.39 -17.26
C GLU A 291 3.93 26.87 -17.40
N TYR A 292 2.81 26.32 -16.92
CA TYR A 292 2.53 24.89 -17.01
C TYR A 292 2.49 24.42 -18.46
N VAL A 293 3.21 23.32 -18.74
CA VAL A 293 3.09 22.56 -19.98
C VAL A 293 2.94 21.09 -19.63
N GLY A 294 1.92 20.44 -20.18
CA GLY A 294 1.64 19.05 -19.90
C GLY A 294 2.73 18.10 -20.38
N PRO A 295 2.85 16.91 -19.77
CA PRO A 295 3.59 15.77 -20.31
C PRO A 295 3.37 15.55 -21.80
N ALA A 296 4.46 15.32 -22.53
CA ALA A 296 4.45 15.01 -23.95
C ALA A 296 5.73 14.25 -24.34
N PRO A 297 5.96 13.05 -23.77
CA PRO A 297 7.17 12.27 -24.06
C PRO A 297 7.21 11.89 -25.54
N PRO A 298 8.39 11.93 -26.21
CA PRO A 298 8.54 11.51 -27.60
C PRO A 298 8.13 10.06 -27.83
N LYS A 299 7.81 9.73 -29.09
CA LYS A 299 7.55 8.34 -29.46
C LYS A 299 8.80 7.50 -29.24
N ASP A 300 8.62 6.27 -28.76
CA ASP A 300 9.67 5.27 -28.55
C ASP A 300 10.73 5.63 -27.49
N SER A 301 10.53 6.68 -26.67
CA SER A 301 11.40 7.00 -25.53
C SER A 301 10.99 6.31 -24.22
N GLY A 302 9.88 5.56 -24.24
CA GLY A 302 9.33 4.86 -23.08
C GLY A 302 8.62 5.80 -22.10
N LYS A 303 8.44 5.33 -20.87
CA LYS A 303 7.81 6.09 -19.78
C LYS A 303 8.77 7.12 -19.19
N HIS A 304 8.35 8.37 -19.19
CA HIS A 304 9.03 9.47 -18.52
C HIS A 304 8.43 9.72 -17.14
N ARG A 305 9.27 10.08 -16.17
CA ARG A 305 8.87 10.51 -14.82
C ARG A 305 8.57 12.01 -14.87
N TYR A 306 7.45 12.42 -14.29
CA TYR A 306 7.11 13.84 -14.10
C TYR A 306 7.03 14.10 -12.60
N VAL A 307 8.01 14.85 -12.09
CA VAL A 307 8.27 15.00 -10.67
C VAL A 307 7.82 16.38 -10.20
N PHE A 308 6.97 16.43 -9.20
CA PHE A 308 6.52 17.64 -8.51
C PHE A 308 7.25 17.77 -7.18
N LEU A 309 7.75 18.96 -6.89
CA LEU A 309 8.56 19.26 -5.71
C LEU A 309 8.15 20.60 -5.12
N ILE A 310 7.97 20.65 -3.80
CA ILE A 310 7.79 21.90 -3.05
C ILE A 310 9.03 22.17 -2.23
N TYR A 311 9.54 23.40 -2.33
CA TYR A 311 10.63 23.91 -1.51
C TYR A 311 10.17 25.11 -0.70
N LYS A 312 10.70 25.25 0.51
CA LYS A 312 10.44 26.35 1.42
C LYS A 312 11.43 27.49 1.19
N GLN A 313 10.95 28.74 1.22
CA GLN A 313 11.76 29.94 1.09
C GLN A 313 12.03 30.53 2.48
N ASN A 314 13.22 30.30 3.03
CA ASN A 314 13.58 30.74 4.38
C ASN A 314 13.83 32.25 4.50
N GLN A 315 14.14 32.89 3.38
CA GLN A 315 14.46 34.30 3.26
C GLN A 315 13.25 35.18 2.93
N GLY A 316 12.04 34.62 2.92
CA GLY A 316 10.84 35.31 2.47
C GLY A 316 10.76 35.39 0.94
N ALA A 317 10.29 36.51 0.41
CA ALA A 317 10.10 36.68 -1.03
C ALA A 317 11.44 36.75 -1.76
N ILE A 318 11.57 35.98 -2.83
CA ILE A 318 12.77 35.88 -3.65
C ILE A 318 12.58 36.71 -4.92
N THR A 319 13.60 37.47 -5.32
CA THR A 319 13.66 38.05 -6.65
C THR A 319 14.30 37.05 -7.61
N PHE A 320 13.49 36.41 -8.46
CA PHE A 320 13.98 35.44 -9.43
C PHE A 320 14.46 36.13 -10.72
N ASP A 321 15.75 36.01 -11.03
CA ASP A 321 16.37 36.46 -12.28
C ASP A 321 16.24 35.45 -13.44
N GLU A 322 15.52 34.34 -13.24
CA GLU A 322 15.23 33.39 -14.32
C GLU A 322 14.45 34.05 -15.48
N ARG A 323 14.65 33.56 -16.70
CA ARG A 323 13.79 33.94 -17.81
C ARG A 323 12.37 33.43 -17.55
N ARG A 324 11.37 34.31 -17.71
CA ARG A 324 9.95 33.92 -17.69
C ARG A 324 9.61 33.15 -18.97
N LEU A 325 9.10 31.92 -18.83
CA LEU A 325 8.79 31.03 -19.95
C LEU A 325 7.28 30.83 -20.10
N SER A 326 6.77 31.12 -21.29
CA SER A 326 5.38 30.80 -21.66
C SER A 326 5.21 29.34 -22.08
N ASN A 327 3.97 28.90 -22.25
CA ASN A 327 3.65 27.58 -22.82
C ASN A 327 4.04 27.40 -24.30
N ARG A 328 4.71 28.39 -24.94
CA ARG A 328 5.26 28.32 -26.31
C ARG A 328 6.79 28.30 -26.36
N ASP A 329 7.46 28.39 -25.20
CA ASP A 329 8.91 28.51 -25.10
C ASP A 329 9.63 27.15 -24.97
N GLY A 330 9.15 26.11 -25.66
CA GLY A 330 9.65 24.73 -25.56
C GLY A 330 11.15 24.59 -25.68
N ARG A 331 11.75 25.31 -26.64
CA ARG A 331 13.21 25.28 -26.89
C ARG A 331 14.07 25.79 -25.73
N PHE A 332 13.50 26.52 -24.78
CA PHE A 332 14.21 27.08 -23.63
C PHE A 332 13.99 26.29 -22.33
N ARG A 333 13.17 25.25 -22.36
CA ARG A 333 12.77 24.48 -21.16
C ARG A 333 13.73 23.34 -20.81
N GLY A 334 14.45 22.80 -21.79
CA GLY A 334 15.46 21.77 -21.59
C GLY A 334 16.71 22.25 -20.86
N ARG A 335 17.62 21.30 -20.55
CA ARG A 335 18.87 21.53 -19.80
C ARG A 335 18.64 22.23 -18.47
N PHE A 336 17.47 22.05 -17.88
CA PHE A 336 17.20 22.52 -16.54
C PHE A 336 18.06 21.73 -15.54
N SER A 337 18.20 22.25 -14.33
CA SER A 337 18.77 21.48 -13.23
C SER A 337 18.10 21.91 -11.94
N THR A 338 17.32 21.00 -11.35
CA THR A 338 16.64 21.25 -10.08
C THR A 338 17.66 21.58 -9.00
N LYS A 339 18.76 20.81 -8.90
CA LYS A 339 19.85 21.04 -7.94
C LYS A 339 20.44 22.45 -8.02
N LYS A 340 20.83 22.89 -9.22
CA LYS A 340 21.41 24.22 -9.42
C LYS A 340 20.42 25.34 -9.12
N PHE A 341 19.14 25.15 -9.45
CA PHE A 341 18.11 26.14 -9.15
C PHE A 341 17.89 26.27 -7.64
N VAL A 342 17.79 25.15 -6.92
CA VAL A 342 17.65 25.11 -5.46
C VAL A 342 18.85 25.74 -4.76
N GLU A 343 20.06 25.41 -5.20
CA GLU A 343 21.31 25.98 -4.69
C GLU A 343 21.38 27.50 -4.93
N LYS A 344 21.10 27.95 -6.17
CA LYS A 344 21.14 29.37 -6.57
C LYS A 344 20.26 30.25 -5.67
N TYR A 345 19.07 29.75 -5.32
CA TYR A 345 18.10 30.50 -4.53
C TYR A 345 18.03 30.06 -3.07
N ASN A 346 18.97 29.25 -2.59
CA ASN A 346 19.04 28.80 -1.19
C ASN A 346 17.70 28.27 -0.66
N LEU A 347 17.02 27.43 -1.46
CA LEU A 347 15.72 26.87 -1.10
C LEU A 347 15.90 25.70 -0.12
N GLU A 348 15.05 25.62 0.92
CA GLU A 348 15.04 24.50 1.86
C GLU A 348 14.12 23.39 1.35
N GLY A 349 14.63 22.17 1.26
CA GLY A 349 13.82 20.99 0.90
C GLY A 349 14.50 20.06 -0.10
N PRO A 350 13.70 19.28 -0.88
CA PRO A 350 12.24 19.40 -1.02
C PRO A 350 11.49 18.97 0.25
N ILE A 351 10.49 19.73 0.66
CA ILE A 351 9.67 19.43 1.85
C ILE A 351 8.53 18.46 1.53
N ALA A 352 8.03 18.48 0.30
CA ALA A 352 7.02 17.58 -0.19
C ALA A 352 7.28 17.23 -1.67
N GLY A 353 6.86 16.03 -2.08
CA GLY A 353 6.99 15.60 -3.47
C GLY A 353 5.90 14.63 -3.90
N ASN A 354 5.68 14.54 -5.21
CA ASN A 354 4.92 13.47 -5.86
C ASN A 354 5.46 13.27 -7.27
N PHE A 355 5.19 12.13 -7.90
CA PHE A 355 5.56 11.93 -9.30
C PHE A 355 4.58 10.99 -10.00
N MET A 356 4.47 11.16 -11.30
CA MET A 356 3.71 10.27 -12.19
C MET A 356 4.60 9.77 -13.32
N LYS A 357 4.15 8.73 -14.02
CA LYS A 357 4.79 8.22 -15.24
C LYS A 357 3.84 8.44 -16.42
N VAL A 358 4.38 8.96 -17.52
CA VAL A 358 3.61 9.17 -18.74
C VAL A 358 4.41 8.64 -19.92
N GLU A 359 3.72 7.98 -20.84
CA GLU A 359 4.26 7.47 -22.11
C GLU A 359 3.55 8.13 -23.28
N TYR A 360 4.14 8.04 -24.47
CA TYR A 360 3.60 8.61 -25.69
C TYR A 360 2.12 8.24 -25.93
N ASP A 361 1.33 9.20 -26.40
CA ASP A 361 0.05 8.96 -27.07
C ASP A 361 0.01 9.71 -28.41
N ASP A 362 -1.00 9.41 -29.23
CA ASP A 362 -1.11 9.96 -30.59
C ASP A 362 -1.35 11.48 -30.64
N ASN A 363 -1.63 12.13 -29.50
CA ASN A 363 -1.82 13.58 -29.44
C ASN A 363 -0.52 14.36 -29.22
N VAL A 364 0.57 13.69 -28.80
CA VAL A 364 1.88 14.31 -28.53
C VAL A 364 2.39 15.23 -29.65
N PRO A 365 2.30 14.90 -30.96
CA PRO A 365 2.75 15.79 -32.02
C PRO A 365 2.04 17.16 -32.01
N SER A 366 0.76 17.18 -31.64
CA SER A 366 0.01 18.43 -31.52
C SER A 366 0.49 19.27 -30.33
N TYR A 367 0.88 18.61 -29.25
CA TYR A 367 1.38 19.26 -28.04
C TYR A 367 2.76 19.88 -28.28
N HIS A 368 3.68 19.16 -28.94
CA HIS A 368 4.98 19.69 -29.36
C HIS A 368 4.85 20.91 -30.27
N LYS A 369 3.94 20.85 -31.25
CA LYS A 369 3.67 21.99 -32.13
C LYS A 369 3.21 23.23 -31.36
N ARG A 370 2.32 23.08 -30.36
CA ARG A 370 1.88 24.20 -29.50
C ARG A 370 3.02 24.75 -28.65
N LEU A 371 3.90 23.86 -28.19
CA LEU A 371 5.05 24.19 -27.35
C LEU A 371 6.24 24.76 -28.14
N GLY A 372 6.20 24.73 -29.47
CA GLY A 372 7.27 25.24 -30.33
C GLY A 372 8.50 24.34 -30.41
N LEU A 373 8.30 23.02 -30.21
CA LEU A 373 9.30 21.96 -30.33
C LEU A 373 9.31 21.31 -31.72
#